data_AF-A0A2G6P3S3-F1
#
_entry.id   AF-A0A2G6P3S3-F1
#
_cell.length_a   1.000
_cell.length_b   1.000
_cell.length_c   1.000
_cell.angle_alpha   90.00
_cell.angle_beta   90.00
_cell.angle_gamma   90.00
#
_symmetry.space_group_name_H-M   'P 1'
#
loop_
_entity.id
_entity.type
_entity.pdbx_description
1 polymer ?
#
loop_
_entity_poly.entity_id
_entity_poly.type
_entity_poly.pdbx_seq_one_letter_code
_entity_poly.pdbx_strand_id
1 'polypeptide(L)'
;MADKNKPKLVKYEDNEWEFVFPPSIESEEVEENFFFGIEQLGKNDLVAETILKSLIYKNPFHLDAYAHLSIAFKNQEKTFESFLTAEKAYNLGKSLLPKKFDIKKDKLPWGYWDNRPFLRVCHTLGLEYQHRKEYQKAIDIYYEILQYNSDDNQGIRYLLLECLFLLKDYKKAEEFINKYPDDWSIDFLYGKLIIEILKDNKDVKTLLDEAIECNEFLPKEIIKTKHKAPSAGKFDEFGVVSGSVQEAFMYWNRNKKLYKNKKIIDFFKVNFKNS
;
A
#
# COMPACT_ATOMS: atom_id res chain seq x y z
N MET A 1 18.70 33.15 -4.00
CA MET A 1 18.03 33.23 -2.68
C MET A 1 17.19 31.98 -2.53
N ALA A 2 17.33 31.22 -1.44
CA ALA A 2 16.47 30.07 -1.22
C ALA A 2 15.02 30.55 -1.13
N ASP A 3 14.11 29.91 -1.87
CA ASP A 3 12.68 30.14 -1.73
C ASP A 3 12.30 29.82 -0.28
N LYS A 4 11.95 30.85 0.48
CA LYS A 4 11.66 30.73 1.93
C LYS A 4 10.43 29.85 2.21
N ASN A 5 9.65 29.54 1.17
CA ASN A 5 8.42 28.77 1.26
C ASN A 5 8.60 27.32 0.75
N LYS A 6 9.83 26.88 0.49
CA LYS A 6 10.14 25.53 0.03
C LYS A 6 10.63 24.64 1.19
N PRO A 7 10.03 23.44 1.39
CA PRO A 7 10.53 22.48 2.37
C PRO A 7 11.95 22.03 2.05
N LYS A 8 12.66 21.54 3.05
CA LYS A 8 14.02 21.01 2.89
C LYS A 8 14.12 19.65 3.52
N LEU A 9 14.79 18.71 2.87
CA LEU A 9 15.22 17.49 3.52
C LEU A 9 16.58 17.74 4.18
N VAL A 10 16.65 17.56 5.50
CA VAL A 10 17.86 17.74 6.30
C VAL A 10 18.31 16.41 6.88
N LYS A 11 19.63 16.26 7.02
CA LYS A 11 20.19 15.07 7.64
C LYS A 11 20.05 15.23 9.15
N TYR A 12 19.45 14.23 9.79
CA TYR A 12 19.19 14.26 11.23
C TYR A 12 20.33 13.55 11.97
N GLU A 13 20.31 12.21 12.01
CA GLU A 13 21.34 11.36 12.61
C GLU A 13 21.75 10.24 11.64
N ASP A 14 23.00 9.76 11.72
CA ASP A 14 23.54 8.64 10.93
C ASP A 14 23.25 8.65 9.42
N ASN A 15 22.28 7.87 8.96
CA ASN A 15 21.81 7.80 7.58
C ASN A 15 20.35 8.23 7.45
N GLU A 16 19.78 8.83 8.49
CA GLU A 16 18.40 9.23 8.55
C GLU A 16 18.23 10.71 8.22
N TRP A 17 17.11 10.99 7.56
CA TRP A 17 16.77 12.31 7.07
C TRP A 17 15.34 12.63 7.39
N GLU A 18 15.08 13.92 7.58
CA GLU A 18 13.78 14.46 7.93
C GLU A 18 13.46 15.65 7.04
N PHE A 19 12.21 15.76 6.60
CA PHE A 19 11.72 16.97 5.97
C PHE A 19 11.50 18.05 7.03
N VAL A 20 11.83 19.29 6.69
CA VAL A 20 11.50 20.47 7.49
C VAL A 20 10.63 21.36 6.63
N PHE A 21 9.36 21.53 7.03
CA PHE A 21 8.43 22.38 6.33
C PHE A 21 8.57 23.84 6.81
N PRO A 22 8.29 24.83 5.95
CA PRO A 22 8.29 26.23 6.35
C PRO A 22 7.04 26.56 7.18
N PRO A 23 7.08 27.60 8.03
CA PRO A 23 5.92 28.04 8.82
C PRO A 23 4.67 28.39 8.01
N SER A 24 4.81 28.69 6.71
CA SER A 24 3.68 28.91 5.82
C SER A 24 2.86 27.65 5.55
N ILE A 25 3.44 26.46 5.73
CA ILE A 25 2.78 25.16 5.58
C ILE A 25 2.40 24.59 6.95
N GLU A 26 3.17 24.86 7.99
CA GLU A 26 2.94 24.38 9.37
C GLU A 26 2.06 25.32 10.21
N SER A 27 1.40 26.32 9.61
CA SER A 27 0.54 27.19 10.39
C SER A 27 -0.75 26.47 10.82
N GLU A 28 -1.25 26.81 12.01
CA GLU A 28 -2.50 26.27 12.56
C GLU A 28 -3.66 26.38 11.56
N GLU A 29 -3.81 27.53 10.87
CA GLU A 29 -4.83 27.71 9.83
C GLU A 29 -4.71 26.68 8.69
N VAL A 30 -3.49 26.36 8.26
CA VAL A 30 -3.26 25.39 7.17
C VAL A 30 -3.57 23.99 7.64
N GLU A 31 -3.13 23.65 8.84
CA GLU A 31 -3.36 22.35 9.48
C GLU A 31 -4.86 22.09 9.73
N GLU A 32 -5.58 23.05 10.32
CA GLU A 32 -7.03 22.96 10.53
C GLU A 32 -7.80 22.76 9.23
N ASN A 33 -7.48 23.56 8.20
CA ASN A 33 -8.11 23.42 6.89
C ASN A 33 -7.77 22.08 6.24
N PHE A 34 -6.54 21.59 6.40
CA PHE A 34 -6.14 20.29 5.87
C PHE A 34 -6.92 19.16 6.55
N PHE A 35 -6.98 19.15 7.89
CA PHE A 35 -7.74 18.17 8.64
C PHE A 35 -9.24 18.21 8.30
N PHE A 36 -9.82 19.40 8.22
CA PHE A 36 -11.21 19.55 7.79
C PHE A 36 -11.42 19.00 6.37
N GLY A 37 -10.47 19.23 5.46
CA GLY A 37 -10.51 18.69 4.09
C GLY A 37 -10.48 17.16 4.04
N ILE A 38 -9.59 16.51 4.80
CA ILE A 38 -9.48 15.03 4.80
C ILE A 38 -10.68 14.37 5.49
N GLU A 39 -11.30 15.02 6.48
CA GLU A 39 -12.51 14.51 7.13
C GLU A 39 -13.71 14.39 6.18
N GLN A 40 -13.70 15.12 5.07
CA GLN A 40 -14.73 15.06 4.03
C GLN A 40 -14.53 13.92 3.03
N LEU A 41 -13.36 13.27 2.99
CA LEU A 41 -13.11 12.15 2.07
C LEU A 41 -14.12 11.02 2.30
N GLY A 42 -14.77 10.56 1.22
CA GLY A 42 -15.83 9.56 1.25
C GLY A 42 -17.16 10.02 1.84
N LYS A 43 -17.24 11.20 2.49
CA LYS A 43 -18.49 11.83 2.95
C LYS A 43 -19.01 12.83 1.93
N ASN A 44 -18.13 13.72 1.48
CA ASN A 44 -18.39 14.75 0.48
C ASN A 44 -17.10 15.10 -0.26
N ASP A 45 -16.71 14.25 -1.20
CA ASP A 45 -15.45 14.39 -1.94
C ASP A 45 -15.35 15.68 -2.77
N LEU A 46 -16.47 16.32 -3.12
CA LEU A 46 -16.47 17.63 -3.78
C LEU A 46 -15.99 18.74 -2.84
N VAL A 47 -16.38 18.68 -1.56
CA VAL A 47 -15.90 19.63 -0.54
C VAL A 47 -14.43 19.35 -0.22
N ALA A 48 -14.05 18.07 -0.07
CA ALA A 48 -12.65 17.67 0.09
C ALA A 48 -11.78 18.21 -1.06
N GLU A 49 -12.22 17.99 -2.31
CA GLU A 49 -11.54 18.49 -3.51
C GLU A 49 -11.36 20.01 -3.48
N THR A 50 -12.41 20.76 -3.12
CA THR A 50 -12.39 22.23 -3.10
C THR A 50 -11.38 22.75 -2.08
N ILE A 51 -11.40 22.20 -0.86
CA ILE A 51 -10.49 22.59 0.23
C ILE A 51 -9.05 22.25 -0.13
N LEU A 52 -8.79 21.02 -0.56
CA LEU A 52 -7.44 20.54 -0.88
C LEU A 52 -6.85 21.30 -2.07
N LYS A 53 -7.65 21.62 -3.09
CA LYS A 53 -7.20 22.50 -4.20
C LYS A 53 -6.84 23.91 -3.71
N SER A 54 -7.63 24.49 -2.81
CA SER A 54 -7.35 25.81 -2.22
C SER A 54 -6.04 25.80 -1.41
N LEU A 55 -5.82 24.76 -0.61
CA LEU A 55 -4.57 24.55 0.14
C LEU A 55 -3.37 24.43 -0.79
N ILE A 56 -3.47 23.60 -1.82
CA ILE A 56 -2.41 23.42 -2.82
C ILE A 56 -2.10 24.73 -3.56
N TYR A 57 -3.13 25.51 -3.89
CA TYR A 57 -2.95 26.78 -4.58
C TYR A 57 -2.15 27.79 -3.73
N LYS A 58 -2.47 27.88 -2.42
CA LYS A 58 -1.77 28.76 -1.47
C LYS A 58 -0.40 28.21 -1.06
N ASN A 59 -0.29 26.89 -0.94
CA ASN A 59 0.86 26.15 -0.44
C ASN A 59 1.27 25.04 -1.44
N PRO A 60 1.96 25.38 -2.54
CA PRO A 60 2.25 24.43 -3.61
C PRO A 60 3.08 23.21 -3.20
N PHE A 61 3.80 23.29 -2.07
CA PHE A 61 4.62 22.20 -1.51
C PHE A 61 3.93 21.41 -0.39
N HIS A 62 2.62 21.60 -0.16
CA HIS A 62 1.88 20.80 0.80
C HIS A 62 1.60 19.38 0.24
N LEU A 63 2.62 18.51 0.30
CA LEU A 63 2.61 17.18 -0.31
C LEU A 63 1.41 16.32 0.14
N ASP A 64 1.06 16.36 1.43
CA ASP A 64 -0.03 15.52 1.96
C ASP A 64 -1.40 15.93 1.37
N ALA A 65 -1.60 17.21 1.05
CA ALA A 65 -2.84 17.68 0.42
C ALA A 65 -3.00 17.12 -1.00
N TYR A 66 -1.91 16.93 -1.74
CA TYR A 66 -1.96 16.26 -3.04
C TYR A 66 -2.28 14.77 -2.91
N ALA A 67 -1.67 14.07 -1.94
CA ALA A 67 -1.93 12.66 -1.71
C ALA A 67 -3.42 12.42 -1.44
N HIS A 68 -4.04 13.26 -0.61
CA HIS A 68 -5.46 13.20 -0.29
C HIS A 68 -6.37 13.73 -1.41
N LEU A 69 -5.93 14.70 -2.21
CA LEU A 69 -6.69 15.16 -3.38
C LEU A 69 -6.79 14.05 -4.45
N SER A 70 -5.74 13.26 -4.63
CA SER A 70 -5.79 12.07 -5.49
C SER A 70 -6.87 11.08 -5.00
N ILE A 71 -6.99 10.85 -3.69
CA ILE A 71 -8.07 10.02 -3.12
C ILE A 71 -9.45 10.63 -3.41
N ALA A 72 -9.64 11.94 -3.18
CA ALA A 72 -10.90 12.62 -3.48
C ALA A 72 -11.30 12.47 -4.96
N PHE A 73 -10.34 12.61 -5.88
CA PHE A 73 -10.58 12.39 -7.31
C PHE A 73 -10.95 10.94 -7.61
N LYS A 74 -10.27 9.97 -7.01
CA LYS A 74 -10.56 8.56 -7.20
C LYS A 74 -11.96 8.18 -6.71
N ASN A 75 -12.38 8.69 -5.56
CA ASN A 75 -13.74 8.49 -5.03
C ASN A 75 -14.83 9.07 -5.94
N GLN A 76 -14.50 10.13 -6.69
CA GLN A 76 -15.37 10.74 -7.69
C GLN A 76 -15.22 10.13 -9.10
N GLU A 77 -14.52 9.00 -9.24
CA GLU A 77 -14.23 8.33 -10.52
C GLU A 77 -13.40 9.17 -11.51
N LYS A 78 -12.77 10.26 -11.05
CA LYS A 78 -11.85 11.13 -11.81
C LYS A 78 -10.44 10.52 -11.88
N THR A 79 -10.34 9.34 -12.50
CA THR A 79 -9.13 8.50 -12.47
C THR A 79 -7.91 9.10 -13.19
N PHE A 80 -8.12 10.00 -14.15
CA PHE A 80 -7.01 10.67 -14.83
C PHE A 80 -6.43 11.78 -13.96
N GLU A 81 -7.30 12.60 -13.36
CA GLU A 81 -6.94 13.66 -12.42
C GLU A 81 -6.29 13.10 -11.16
N SER A 82 -6.78 11.98 -10.64
CA SER A 82 -6.14 11.26 -9.53
C SER A 82 -4.67 10.96 -9.85
N PHE A 83 -4.43 10.28 -10.97
CA PHE A 83 -3.08 9.90 -11.40
C PHE A 83 -2.17 11.10 -11.62
N LEU A 84 -2.62 12.13 -12.36
CA LEU A 84 -1.82 13.32 -12.62
C LEU A 84 -1.48 14.07 -11.32
N THR A 85 -2.40 14.08 -10.35
CA THR A 85 -2.18 14.69 -9.04
C THR A 85 -1.11 13.93 -8.26
N ALA A 86 -1.19 12.59 -8.22
CA ALA A 86 -0.21 11.73 -7.56
C ALA A 86 1.17 11.84 -8.22
N GLU A 87 1.24 11.79 -9.55
CA GLU A 87 2.49 11.90 -10.31
C GLU A 87 3.15 13.27 -10.12
N LYS A 88 2.36 14.36 -10.18
CA LYS A 88 2.85 15.71 -9.90
C LYS A 88 3.43 15.82 -8.50
N ALA A 89 2.73 15.30 -7.50
CA ALA A 89 3.17 15.35 -6.10
C ALA A 89 4.44 14.54 -5.87
N TYR A 90 4.54 13.35 -6.47
CA TYR A 90 5.74 12.53 -6.39
C TYR A 90 6.94 13.26 -6.99
N ASN A 91 6.80 13.80 -8.20
CA ASN A 91 7.85 14.58 -8.85
C ASN A 91 8.25 15.82 -8.03
N LEU A 92 7.26 16.49 -7.42
CA LEU A 92 7.52 17.62 -6.53
C LEU A 92 8.33 17.19 -5.30
N GLY A 93 7.94 16.11 -4.63
CA GLY A 93 8.64 15.55 -3.48
C GLY A 93 10.06 15.09 -3.83
N LYS A 94 10.24 14.40 -4.96
CA LYS A 94 11.57 14.02 -5.47
C LYS A 94 12.46 15.23 -5.73
N SER A 95 11.90 16.36 -6.16
CA SER A 95 12.65 17.61 -6.37
C SER A 95 13.14 18.28 -5.07
N LEU A 96 12.65 17.84 -3.92
CA LEU A 96 13.09 18.28 -2.59
C LEU A 96 14.29 17.49 -2.06
N LEU A 97 14.56 16.31 -2.62
CA LEU A 97 15.69 15.48 -2.22
C LEU A 97 17.02 16.14 -2.66
N PRO A 98 17.96 16.42 -1.74
CA PRO A 98 19.22 17.05 -2.08
C PRO A 98 20.15 16.08 -2.80
N LYS A 99 21.08 16.58 -3.62
CA LYS A 99 22.05 15.75 -4.37
C LYS A 99 22.88 14.79 -3.51
N LYS A 100 23.06 15.10 -2.22
CA LYS A 100 23.84 14.30 -1.28
C LYS A 100 23.03 13.15 -0.64
N PHE A 101 21.72 13.12 -0.84
CA PHE A 101 20.85 12.03 -0.38
C PHE A 101 20.93 10.86 -1.37
N ASP A 102 21.26 9.67 -0.86
CA ASP A 102 21.40 8.43 -1.61
C ASP A 102 20.42 7.39 -1.07
N ILE A 103 19.34 7.11 -1.83
CA ILE A 103 18.29 6.16 -1.45
C ILE A 103 18.81 4.76 -1.06
N LYS A 104 19.99 4.35 -1.55
CA LYS A 104 20.57 3.05 -1.20
C LYS A 104 21.17 3.02 0.22
N LYS A 105 21.46 4.18 0.79
CA LYS A 105 22.14 4.33 2.08
C LYS A 105 21.27 5.08 3.08
N ASP A 106 20.63 6.14 2.63
CA ASP A 106 19.84 7.04 3.44
C ASP A 106 18.39 6.58 3.57
N LYS A 107 17.77 6.94 4.70
CA LYS A 107 16.42 6.55 5.11
C LYS A 107 15.55 7.77 5.38
N LEU A 108 14.24 7.58 5.25
CA LEU A 108 13.20 8.48 5.72
C LEU A 108 12.35 7.71 6.73
N PRO A 109 12.75 7.65 8.01
CA PRO A 109 12.01 6.92 9.02
C PRO A 109 10.57 7.45 9.14
N TRP A 110 9.61 6.53 9.26
CA TRP A 110 8.19 6.87 9.48
C TRP A 110 7.95 7.57 10.84
N GLY A 111 8.85 7.31 11.80
CA GLY A 111 8.86 7.94 13.12
C GLY A 111 9.01 9.46 13.08
N TYR A 112 9.62 10.00 12.02
CA TYR A 112 9.68 11.44 11.75
C TYR A 112 8.43 11.88 11.00
N TRP A 113 7.62 12.72 11.65
CA TRP A 113 6.25 12.97 11.20
C TRP A 113 6.25 13.71 9.85
N ASP A 114 7.25 14.56 9.64
CA ASP A 114 7.42 15.33 8.41
C ASP A 114 7.86 14.48 7.22
N ASN A 115 8.33 13.25 7.43
CA ASN A 115 8.57 12.31 6.33
C ASN A 115 7.27 11.73 5.76
N ARG A 116 6.21 11.64 6.59
CA ARG A 116 4.97 10.95 6.24
C ARG A 116 4.26 11.55 5.01
N PRO A 117 4.17 12.88 4.83
CA PRO A 117 3.62 13.45 3.60
C PRO A 117 4.26 12.93 2.32
N PHE A 118 5.61 12.87 2.25
CA PHE A 118 6.29 12.37 1.06
C PHE A 118 6.13 10.85 0.88
N LEU A 119 6.24 10.08 1.98
CA LEU A 119 6.02 8.64 1.95
C LEU A 119 4.58 8.28 1.54
N ARG A 120 3.59 9.06 1.97
CA ARG A 120 2.19 8.92 1.52
C ARG A 120 2.05 9.24 0.04
N VAL A 121 2.69 10.30 -0.46
CA VAL A 121 2.70 10.60 -1.90
C VAL A 121 3.28 9.45 -2.73
N CYS A 122 4.41 8.86 -2.30
CA CYS A 122 4.96 7.68 -2.96
C CYS A 122 3.96 6.52 -2.96
N HIS A 123 3.36 6.23 -1.80
CA HIS A 123 2.35 5.17 -1.69
C HIS A 123 1.16 5.42 -2.62
N THR A 124 0.61 6.64 -2.65
CA THR A 124 -0.49 7.01 -3.54
C THR A 124 -0.15 6.78 -5.01
N LEU A 125 1.06 7.15 -5.47
CA LEU A 125 1.48 6.89 -6.84
C LEU A 125 1.62 5.39 -7.14
N GLY A 126 2.16 4.60 -6.20
CA GLY A 126 2.22 3.14 -6.33
C GLY A 126 0.82 2.52 -6.51
N LEU A 127 -0.15 2.94 -5.70
CA LEU A 127 -1.54 2.51 -5.81
C LEU A 127 -2.20 2.93 -7.13
N GLU A 128 -1.88 4.12 -7.66
CA GLU A 128 -2.36 4.56 -8.96
C GLU A 128 -1.80 3.70 -10.11
N TYR A 129 -0.50 3.39 -10.10
CA TYR A 129 0.08 2.46 -11.09
C TYR A 129 -0.54 1.06 -10.97
N GLN A 130 -0.74 0.56 -9.75
CA GLN A 130 -1.39 -0.75 -9.53
C GLN A 130 -2.83 -0.75 -10.04
N HIS A 131 -3.60 0.31 -9.78
CA HIS A 131 -4.97 0.47 -10.29
C HIS A 131 -5.01 0.47 -11.82
N ARG A 132 -4.05 1.14 -12.46
CA ARG A 132 -3.84 1.17 -13.91
C ARG A 132 -3.26 -0.13 -14.49
N LYS A 133 -2.97 -1.12 -13.64
CA LYS A 133 -2.34 -2.41 -13.99
C LYS A 133 -0.93 -2.26 -14.54
N GLU A 134 -0.28 -1.13 -14.26
CA GLU A 134 1.13 -0.88 -14.55
C GLU A 134 2.00 -1.47 -13.43
N TYR A 135 1.86 -2.78 -13.19
CA TYR A 135 2.36 -3.45 -12.00
C TYR A 135 3.87 -3.33 -11.81
N GLN A 136 4.66 -3.29 -12.89
CA GLN A 136 6.11 -3.12 -12.78
C GLN A 136 6.46 -1.73 -12.22
N LYS A 137 5.78 -0.66 -12.67
CA LYS A 137 5.99 0.69 -12.13
C LYS A 137 5.54 0.79 -10.68
N ALA A 138 4.44 0.11 -10.32
CA ALA A 138 4.00 0.03 -8.93
C ALA A 138 5.06 -0.64 -8.04
N ILE A 139 5.63 -1.76 -8.49
CA ILE A 139 6.72 -2.48 -7.80
C ILE A 139 7.94 -1.57 -7.61
N ASP A 140 8.33 -0.80 -8.63
CA ASP A 140 9.49 0.10 -8.53
C ASP A 140 9.27 1.16 -7.44
N ILE A 141 8.08 1.76 -7.38
CA ILE A 141 7.70 2.71 -6.32
C ILE A 141 7.64 2.04 -4.95
N TYR A 142 7.07 0.84 -4.85
CA TYR A 142 6.99 0.10 -3.58
C TYR A 142 8.38 -0.28 -3.04
N TYR A 143 9.31 -0.68 -3.90
CA TYR A 143 10.71 -0.88 -3.49
C TYR A 143 11.37 0.41 -3.03
N GLU A 144 11.10 1.54 -3.69
CA GLU A 144 11.59 2.85 -3.24
C GLU A 144 11.07 3.19 -1.83
N ILE A 145 9.78 2.94 -1.55
CA ILE A 145 9.23 3.18 -0.20
C ILE A 145 9.91 2.27 0.83
N LEU A 146 10.08 0.98 0.54
CA LEU A 146 10.78 0.04 1.46
C LEU A 146 12.27 0.40 1.64
N GLN A 147 12.88 1.08 0.67
CA GLN A 147 14.22 1.63 0.83
C GLN A 147 14.23 2.83 1.77
N TYR A 148 13.25 3.71 1.71
CA TYR A 148 13.13 4.84 2.63
C TYR A 148 12.71 4.42 4.05
N ASN A 149 11.68 3.58 4.14
CA ASN A 149 10.99 3.18 5.35
C ASN A 149 11.04 1.64 5.48
N SER A 150 12.15 1.12 5.98
CA SER A 150 12.40 -0.33 6.07
C SER A 150 11.48 -1.06 7.04
N ASP A 151 10.97 -0.35 8.06
CA ASP A 151 10.06 -0.91 9.06
C ASP A 151 8.64 -1.12 8.50
N ASP A 152 8.42 -0.65 7.27
CA ASP A 152 7.21 -0.86 6.48
C ASP A 152 5.91 -0.55 7.25
N ASN A 153 5.90 0.58 7.97
CA ASN A 153 4.72 1.04 8.72
C ASN A 153 3.50 1.28 7.83
N GLN A 154 3.69 1.38 6.51
CA GLN A 154 2.64 1.58 5.52
C GLN A 154 2.06 0.27 4.96
N GLY A 155 2.65 -0.89 5.28
CA GLY A 155 2.21 -2.19 4.77
C GLY A 155 2.48 -2.41 3.28
N ILE A 156 3.51 -1.76 2.73
CA ILE A 156 3.92 -1.82 1.32
C ILE A 156 4.31 -3.24 0.91
N ARG A 157 4.86 -4.06 1.81
CA ARG A 157 5.26 -5.44 1.48
C ARG A 157 4.11 -6.27 0.95
N TYR A 158 2.89 -6.06 1.44
CA TYR A 158 1.69 -6.77 0.98
C TYR A 158 1.30 -6.33 -0.44
N LEU A 159 1.35 -5.03 -0.74
CA LEU A 159 1.04 -4.47 -2.07
C LEU A 159 2.07 -4.89 -3.11
N LEU A 160 3.35 -4.93 -2.72
CA LEU A 160 4.44 -5.42 -3.56
C LEU A 160 4.23 -6.89 -3.90
N LEU A 161 3.91 -7.72 -2.90
CA LEU A 161 3.66 -9.14 -3.10
C LEU A 161 2.45 -9.38 -4.02
N GLU A 162 1.35 -8.64 -3.83
CA GLU A 162 0.17 -8.67 -4.73
C GLU A 162 0.59 -8.38 -6.20
N CYS A 163 1.40 -7.35 -6.42
CA CYS A 163 1.87 -7.00 -7.76
C CYS A 163 2.77 -8.09 -8.38
N LEU A 164 3.64 -8.73 -7.60
CA LEU A 164 4.47 -9.85 -8.07
C LEU A 164 3.60 -11.05 -8.50
N PHE A 165 2.59 -11.39 -7.70
CA PHE A 165 1.63 -12.45 -8.05
C PHE A 165 0.82 -12.11 -9.30
N LEU A 166 0.41 -10.84 -9.47
CA LEU A 166 -0.31 -10.37 -10.66
C LEU A 166 0.53 -10.43 -11.93
N LEU A 167 1.84 -10.19 -11.83
CA LEU A 167 2.80 -10.37 -12.93
C LEU A 167 3.23 -11.84 -13.12
N LYS A 168 2.85 -12.73 -12.20
CA LYS A 168 3.29 -14.13 -12.16
C LYS A 168 4.81 -14.28 -12.01
N ASP A 169 5.48 -13.29 -11.43
CA ASP A 169 6.92 -13.35 -11.12
C ASP A 169 7.12 -14.12 -9.79
N TYR A 170 6.75 -15.40 -9.80
CA TYR A 170 6.72 -16.24 -8.60
C TYR A 170 8.11 -16.45 -8.00
N LYS A 171 9.16 -16.37 -8.81
CA LYS A 171 10.55 -16.43 -8.34
C LYS A 171 10.87 -15.22 -7.46
N LYS A 172 10.57 -14.00 -7.92
CA LYS A 172 10.79 -12.81 -7.09
C LYS A 172 9.84 -12.76 -5.89
N ALA A 173 8.62 -13.27 -6.02
CA ALA A 173 7.69 -13.38 -4.89
C ALA A 173 8.27 -14.28 -3.79
N GLU A 174 8.85 -15.43 -4.16
CA GLU A 174 9.55 -16.32 -3.22
C GLU A 174 10.76 -15.65 -2.57
N GLU A 175 11.64 -15.05 -3.38
CA GLU A 175 12.81 -14.31 -2.87
C GLU A 175 12.40 -13.18 -1.91
N PHE A 176 11.27 -12.52 -2.17
CA PHE A 176 10.74 -11.45 -1.34
C PHE A 176 10.12 -11.99 -0.04
N ILE A 177 9.31 -13.04 -0.09
CA ILE A 177 8.72 -13.70 1.08
C ILE A 177 9.83 -14.14 2.06
N ASN A 178 10.90 -14.73 1.54
CA ASN A 178 12.02 -15.22 2.35
C ASN A 178 12.78 -14.10 3.10
N LYS A 179 12.57 -12.83 2.77
CA LYS A 179 13.14 -11.69 3.52
C LYS A 179 12.39 -11.38 4.80
N TYR A 180 11.16 -11.88 4.95
CA TYR A 180 10.30 -11.65 6.11
C TYR A 180 9.84 -12.99 6.69
N PRO A 181 10.76 -13.80 7.25
CA PRO A 181 10.44 -15.14 7.76
C PRO A 181 9.46 -15.11 8.93
N ASP A 182 9.39 -14.00 9.67
CA ASP A 182 8.53 -13.81 10.83
C ASP A 182 7.19 -13.13 10.48
N ASP A 183 6.86 -12.96 9.20
CA ASP A 183 5.57 -12.41 8.79
C ASP A 183 4.50 -13.51 8.71
N TRP A 184 3.59 -13.51 9.70
CA TRP A 184 2.50 -14.47 9.86
C TRP A 184 1.19 -14.02 9.19
N SER A 185 1.23 -13.03 8.31
CA SER A 185 0.03 -12.56 7.61
C SER A 185 -0.49 -13.58 6.60
N ILE A 186 -1.78 -13.46 6.28
CA ILE A 186 -2.43 -14.25 5.24
C ILE A 186 -1.71 -14.11 3.89
N ASP A 187 -1.19 -12.93 3.57
CA ASP A 187 -0.48 -12.65 2.31
C ASP A 187 0.82 -13.47 2.19
N PHE A 188 1.60 -13.60 3.27
CA PHE A 188 2.89 -14.31 3.27
C PHE A 188 2.73 -15.82 3.39
N LEU A 189 1.93 -16.30 4.35
CA LEU A 189 1.77 -17.74 4.58
C LEU A 189 1.07 -18.42 3.41
N TYR A 190 -0.04 -17.87 2.92
CA TYR A 190 -0.65 -18.40 1.70
C TYR A 190 0.22 -18.14 0.48
N GLY A 191 0.92 -17.00 0.38
CA GLY A 191 1.84 -16.73 -0.71
C GLY A 191 2.89 -17.84 -0.88
N LYS A 192 3.54 -18.24 0.21
CA LYS A 192 4.52 -19.33 0.25
C LYS A 192 3.93 -20.67 -0.18
N LEU A 193 2.78 -21.04 0.39
CA LEU A 193 2.05 -22.25 0.02
C LEU A 193 1.68 -22.27 -1.47
N ILE A 194 1.15 -21.16 -1.99
CA ILE A 194 0.73 -21.05 -3.40
C ILE A 194 1.92 -21.23 -4.35
N ILE A 195 3.08 -20.64 -4.04
CA ILE A 195 4.28 -20.79 -4.88
C ILE A 195 4.67 -22.27 -4.99
N GLU A 196 4.67 -23.01 -3.88
CA GLU A 196 5.01 -24.43 -3.88
C GLU A 196 3.98 -25.30 -4.61
N ILE A 197 2.69 -25.00 -4.47
CA ILE A 197 1.62 -25.64 -5.27
C ILE A 197 1.85 -25.41 -6.76
N LEU A 198 2.25 -24.20 -7.17
CA LEU A 198 2.46 -23.87 -8.58
C LEU A 198 3.69 -24.58 -9.17
N LYS A 199 4.69 -24.89 -8.33
CA LYS A 199 5.88 -25.68 -8.67
C LYS A 199 5.63 -27.20 -8.68
N ASP A 200 4.41 -27.65 -8.39
CA ASP A 200 4.06 -29.08 -8.24
C ASP A 200 4.84 -29.79 -7.11
N ASN A 201 5.25 -29.04 -6.07
CA ASN A 201 5.86 -29.64 -4.89
C ASN A 201 4.78 -30.41 -4.11
N LYS A 202 5.10 -31.66 -3.75
CA LYS A 202 4.17 -32.56 -3.05
C LYS A 202 4.27 -32.47 -1.53
N ASP A 203 5.39 -31.98 -1.01
CA ASP A 203 5.63 -31.87 0.43
C ASP A 203 5.35 -30.45 0.91
N VAL A 204 4.05 -30.12 0.97
CA VAL A 204 3.56 -28.79 1.41
C VAL A 204 2.70 -28.87 2.65
N LYS A 205 2.68 -30.03 3.35
CA LYS A 205 1.78 -30.27 4.47
C LYS A 205 1.97 -29.25 5.58
N THR A 206 3.21 -29.01 6.00
CA THR A 206 3.53 -28.01 7.04
C THR A 206 3.10 -26.60 6.62
N LEU A 207 3.37 -26.20 5.37
CA LEU A 207 2.95 -24.90 4.85
C LEU A 207 1.43 -24.75 4.81
N LEU A 208 0.72 -25.85 4.50
CA LEU A 208 -0.73 -25.89 4.51
C LEU A 208 -1.28 -25.75 5.93
N ASP A 209 -0.72 -26.49 6.89
CA ASP A 209 -1.12 -26.43 8.30
C ASP A 209 -0.92 -25.01 8.87
N GLU A 210 0.25 -24.39 8.64
CA GLU A 210 0.55 -22.99 9.02
C GLU A 210 -0.41 -21.99 8.39
N ALA A 211 -0.69 -22.12 7.09
CA ALA A 211 -1.60 -21.22 6.38
C ALA A 211 -3.04 -21.34 6.91
N ILE A 212 -3.50 -22.56 7.24
CA ILE A 212 -4.81 -22.80 7.83
C ILE A 212 -4.89 -22.19 9.23
N GLU A 213 -3.85 -22.36 10.05
CA GLU A 213 -3.80 -21.77 11.40
C GLU A 213 -3.92 -20.24 11.35
N CYS A 214 -3.30 -19.61 10.35
CA CYS A 214 -3.43 -18.18 10.08
C CYS A 214 -4.86 -17.79 9.68
N ASN A 215 -5.46 -18.48 8.70
CA ASN A 215 -6.83 -18.18 8.27
C ASN A 215 -7.55 -19.40 7.66
N GLU A 216 -8.29 -20.15 8.48
CA GLU A 216 -9.01 -21.36 8.07
C GLU A 216 -10.12 -21.13 7.02
N PHE A 217 -10.57 -19.89 6.83
CA PHE A 217 -11.70 -19.55 5.96
C PHE A 217 -11.29 -19.42 4.49
N LEU A 218 -10.04 -19.04 4.21
CA LEU A 218 -9.58 -18.80 2.85
C LEU A 218 -9.68 -20.03 1.93
N PRO A 219 -9.30 -21.26 2.33
CA PRO A 219 -9.45 -22.44 1.47
C PRO A 219 -10.90 -22.65 1.03
N LYS A 220 -11.85 -22.47 1.96
CA LYS A 220 -13.29 -22.55 1.67
C LYS A 220 -13.74 -21.42 0.75
N GLU A 221 -13.18 -20.23 0.87
CA GLU A 221 -13.46 -19.12 -0.06
C GLU A 221 -12.95 -19.43 -1.48
N ILE A 222 -11.74 -19.97 -1.62
CA ILE A 222 -11.11 -20.28 -2.93
C ILE A 222 -11.94 -21.28 -3.75
N ILE A 223 -12.48 -22.31 -3.11
CA ILE A 223 -13.19 -23.41 -3.82
C ILE A 223 -14.65 -23.08 -4.18
N LYS A 224 -15.19 -21.94 -3.70
CA LYS A 224 -16.56 -21.52 -4.03
C LYS A 224 -16.71 -21.28 -5.53
N THR A 225 -17.89 -21.59 -6.05
CA THR A 225 -18.28 -21.23 -7.42
C THR A 225 -18.98 -19.86 -7.48
N LYS A 226 -19.53 -19.41 -6.35
CA LYS A 226 -20.16 -18.11 -6.16
C LYS A 226 -19.62 -17.48 -4.89
N HIS A 227 -19.04 -16.30 -5.02
CA HIS A 227 -18.45 -15.54 -3.92
C HIS A 227 -19.41 -14.42 -3.55
N LYS A 228 -19.81 -14.39 -2.28
CA LYS A 228 -20.64 -13.33 -1.72
C LYS A 228 -19.83 -12.71 -0.58
N ALA A 229 -19.70 -11.38 -0.60
CA ALA A 229 -19.08 -10.68 0.52
C ALA A 229 -19.79 -11.10 1.81
N PRO A 230 -19.04 -11.48 2.87
CA PRO A 230 -19.66 -11.72 4.15
C PRO A 230 -20.42 -10.47 4.60
N SER A 231 -21.49 -10.64 5.36
CA SER A 231 -22.15 -9.50 6.02
C SER A 231 -21.08 -8.69 6.77
N ALA A 232 -21.27 -7.36 6.87
CA ALA A 232 -20.44 -6.49 7.69
C ALA A 232 -20.19 -7.19 9.03
N GLY A 233 -18.98 -7.72 9.20
CA GLY A 233 -18.63 -8.58 10.30
C GLY A 233 -18.15 -7.75 11.48
N LYS A 234 -17.55 -8.42 12.46
CA LYS A 234 -16.81 -7.74 13.53
C LYS A 234 -15.65 -6.98 12.88
N PHE A 235 -15.87 -5.69 12.60
CA PHE A 235 -14.77 -4.74 12.57
C PHE A 235 -14.40 -4.50 14.03
N ASP A 236 -13.12 -4.58 14.36
CA ASP A 236 -12.65 -4.00 15.61
C ASP A 236 -12.38 -2.50 15.39
N GLU A 237 -11.91 -1.81 16.42
CA GLU A 237 -11.54 -0.40 16.34
C GLU A 237 -10.46 -0.12 15.28
N PHE A 238 -9.72 -1.15 14.85
CA PHE A 238 -8.57 -1.06 13.95
C PHE A 238 -8.85 -1.60 12.54
N GLY A 239 -10.05 -2.13 12.29
CA GLY A 239 -10.50 -2.56 10.96
C GLY A 239 -10.85 -4.04 10.88
N VAL A 240 -10.30 -4.72 9.89
CA VAL A 240 -10.61 -6.14 9.60
C VAL A 240 -9.79 -7.02 10.52
N VAL A 241 -10.46 -7.80 11.35
CA VAL A 241 -9.82 -8.72 12.30
C VAL A 241 -9.02 -9.80 11.56
N SER A 242 -7.75 -9.97 11.90
CA SER A 242 -6.90 -11.05 11.36
C SER A 242 -7.47 -12.43 11.67
N GLY A 243 -7.32 -13.37 10.72
CA GLY A 243 -7.88 -14.71 10.80
C GLY A 243 -9.40 -14.78 10.57
N SER A 244 -10.07 -13.66 10.29
CA SER A 244 -11.52 -13.64 10.09
C SER A 244 -11.95 -14.08 8.68
N VAL A 245 -13.23 -14.42 8.54
CA VAL A 245 -13.86 -14.66 7.23
C VAL A 245 -13.86 -13.40 6.34
N GLN A 246 -13.86 -12.21 6.95
CA GLN A 246 -13.75 -10.93 6.24
C GLN A 246 -12.35 -10.76 5.62
N GLU A 247 -11.30 -11.04 6.38
CA GLU A 247 -9.92 -11.01 5.89
C GLU A 247 -9.74 -11.99 4.72
N ALA A 248 -10.22 -13.24 4.88
CA ALA A 248 -10.18 -14.26 3.83
C ALA A 248 -10.84 -13.78 2.53
N PHE A 249 -12.06 -13.24 2.62
CA PHE A 249 -12.78 -12.72 1.46
C PHE A 249 -12.06 -11.54 0.82
N MET A 250 -11.54 -10.60 1.61
CA MET A 250 -10.84 -9.43 1.10
C MET A 250 -9.52 -9.80 0.41
N TYR A 251 -8.74 -10.68 1.02
CA TYR A 251 -7.50 -11.20 0.43
C TYR A 251 -7.79 -11.98 -0.86
N TRP A 252 -8.78 -12.87 -0.86
CA TRP A 252 -9.23 -13.57 -2.07
C TRP A 252 -9.66 -12.58 -3.17
N ASN A 253 -10.43 -11.55 -2.84
CA ASN A 253 -10.95 -10.60 -3.82
C ASN A 253 -9.84 -9.76 -4.47
N ARG A 254 -8.83 -9.32 -3.68
CA ARG A 254 -7.61 -8.67 -4.21
C ARG A 254 -6.85 -9.60 -5.15
N ASN A 255 -6.71 -10.87 -4.77
CA ASN A 255 -5.97 -11.90 -5.49
C ASN A 255 -6.82 -12.76 -6.45
N LYS A 256 -8.01 -12.31 -6.85
CA LYS A 256 -8.97 -13.11 -7.64
C LYS A 256 -8.42 -13.68 -8.94
N LYS A 257 -7.43 -13.01 -9.57
CA LYS A 257 -6.77 -13.52 -10.78
C LYS A 257 -5.85 -14.71 -10.48
N LEU A 258 -5.16 -14.69 -9.34
CA LEU A 258 -4.33 -15.79 -8.87
C LEU A 258 -5.19 -17.02 -8.59
N TYR A 259 -6.29 -16.83 -7.85
CA TYR A 259 -7.21 -17.90 -7.45
C TYR A 259 -8.15 -18.40 -8.57
N LYS A 260 -7.95 -17.96 -9.82
CA LYS A 260 -8.50 -18.62 -11.02
C LYS A 260 -7.59 -19.74 -11.56
N ASN A 261 -6.37 -19.87 -11.04
CA ASN A 261 -5.45 -20.92 -11.47
C ASN A 261 -5.98 -22.31 -11.08
N LYS A 262 -6.14 -23.18 -12.08
CA LYS A 262 -6.68 -24.52 -11.90
C LYS A 262 -5.88 -25.37 -10.91
N LYS A 263 -4.54 -25.28 -10.91
CA LYS A 263 -3.70 -26.04 -9.97
C LYS A 263 -4.02 -25.69 -8.51
N ILE A 264 -4.16 -24.39 -8.24
CA ILE A 264 -4.50 -23.88 -6.91
C ILE A 264 -5.89 -24.37 -6.49
N ILE A 265 -6.89 -24.19 -7.35
CA ILE A 265 -8.27 -24.62 -7.06
C ILE A 265 -8.34 -26.13 -6.83
N ASP A 266 -7.72 -26.93 -7.71
CA ASP A 266 -7.75 -28.39 -7.62
C ASP A 266 -7.04 -28.89 -6.35
N PHE A 267 -5.91 -28.26 -5.98
CA PHE A 267 -5.23 -28.53 -4.72
C PHE A 267 -6.17 -28.34 -3.52
N PHE A 268 -6.83 -27.18 -3.41
CA PHE A 268 -7.74 -26.93 -2.29
C PHE A 268 -9.01 -27.79 -2.37
N LYS A 269 -9.51 -28.14 -3.56
CA LYS A 269 -10.64 -29.07 -3.68
C LYS A 269 -10.30 -30.47 -3.17
N VAL A 270 -9.10 -30.97 -3.43
CA VAL A 270 -8.68 -32.29 -2.93
C VAL A 270 -8.57 -32.27 -1.40
N ASN A 271 -8.04 -31.20 -0.84
CA ASN A 271 -7.79 -31.10 0.60
C ASN A 271 -9.02 -30.64 1.44
N PHE A 272 -10.04 -30.01 0.83
CA PHE A 272 -11.15 -29.37 1.57
C PHE A 272 -12.57 -29.70 1.05
N LYS A 273 -12.75 -30.63 0.10
CA LYS A 273 -14.11 -30.99 -0.36
C LYS A 273 -14.99 -31.68 0.69
N ASN A 274 -14.43 -32.11 1.82
CA ASN A 274 -15.13 -32.95 2.81
C ASN A 274 -15.07 -32.40 4.25
N SER A 275 -14.88 -31.09 4.43
CA SER A 275 -14.82 -30.43 5.75
C SER A 275 -15.92 -29.40 5.96
#